data_AF-A0AAU7XPJ1-F1
#
_entry.id   AF-A0AAU7XPJ1-F1
#
_cell.length_a   1.000
_cell.length_b   1.000
_cell.length_c   1.000
_cell.angle_alpha   90.00
_cell.angle_beta   90.00
_cell.angle_gamma   90.00
#
_symmetry.space_group_name_H-M   'P 1'
#
loop_
_entity.id
_entity.type
_entity.pdbx_description
1 polymer ?
#
loop_
_entity_poly.entity_id
_entity_poly.type
_entity_poly.pdbx_seq_one_letter_code
_entity_poly.pdbx_strand_id
1 'polypeptide(L)' 'MTIDKALYGHDMTQADKLWISTATHDASIVSGPRVGIDYAKPEHRDAPWRLWLEDNAWVSKAR' A
#
# COMPACT_ATOMS: atom_id res chain seq x y z
N MET A 1 -2.46 3.73 -15.65
CA MET A 1 -1.31 4.44 -15.04
C MET A 1 -0.05 3.77 -15.55
N THR A 2 0.83 4.48 -16.25
CA THR A 2 2.05 3.91 -16.82
C THR A 2 3.18 4.06 -15.81
N ILE A 3 3.28 3.10 -14.88
CA ILE A 3 4.39 3.02 -13.93
C ILE A 3 5.30 1.88 -14.36
N ASP A 4 6.55 2.22 -14.62
CA ASP A 4 7.60 1.27 -14.98
C ASP A 4 8.91 1.61 -14.24
N LYS A 5 9.99 0.90 -14.59
CA LYS A 5 11.29 1.09 -13.92
C LYS A 5 11.95 2.44 -14.21
N ALA A 6 11.51 3.22 -15.19
CA ALA A 6 12.05 4.56 -15.45
C ALA A 6 11.72 5.55 -14.31
N LEU A 7 10.73 5.23 -13.48
CA LEU A 7 10.38 6.01 -12.27
C LEU A 7 11.11 5.52 -11.01
N TYR A 8 11.98 4.51 -11.10
CA TYR A 8 12.74 4.04 -9.95
C TYR A 8 13.68 5.14 -9.44
N GLY A 9 13.55 5.50 -8.16
CA GLY A 9 14.31 6.59 -7.54
C GLY A 9 13.77 8.00 -7.83
N HIS A 10 12.61 8.11 -8.49
CA HIS A 10 11.93 9.40 -8.68
C HIS A 10 11.53 10.03 -7.35
N ASP A 11 11.81 11.33 -7.19
CA ASP A 11 11.42 12.11 -6.01
C ASP A 11 9.93 12.51 -6.11
N MET A 12 9.08 11.82 -5.35
CA MET A 12 7.64 12.08 -5.31
C MET A 12 7.23 13.37 -4.59
N THR A 13 8.18 14.09 -3.99
CA THR A 13 7.93 15.41 -3.41
C THR A 13 7.91 16.51 -4.47
N GLN A 14 8.44 16.23 -5.66
CA GLN A 14 8.35 17.09 -6.83
C GLN A 14 7.04 16.79 -7.58
N ALA A 15 6.23 17.82 -7.83
CA ALA A 15 4.93 17.70 -8.49
C ALA A 15 5.04 17.77 -10.03
N ASP A 16 5.92 16.98 -10.63
CA ASP A 16 6.25 17.05 -12.07
C ASP A 16 5.77 15.84 -12.90
N LYS A 17 5.99 14.61 -12.42
CA LYS A 17 5.68 13.35 -13.14
C LYS A 17 4.79 12.41 -12.35
N LEU A 18 5.16 12.15 -11.09
CA LEU A 18 4.42 11.30 -10.17
C LEU A 18 4.51 11.92 -8.78
N TRP A 19 3.35 12.25 -8.20
CA TRP A 19 3.27 12.94 -6.92
C TRP A 19 2.10 12.43 -6.08
N ILE A 20 2.11 12.80 -4.80
CA ILE A 20 1.00 12.56 -3.86
C ILE A 20 0.33 13.90 -3.61
N SER A 21 -1.01 13.94 -3.72
CA SER A 21 -1.81 15.10 -3.33
C SER A 21 -2.48 14.86 -1.99
N THR A 22 -2.62 15.92 -1.19
CA THR A 22 -3.36 15.88 0.07
C THR A 22 -4.81 15.45 -0.17
N ALA A 23 -5.30 14.54 0.66
CA ALA A 23 -6.70 14.14 0.72
C ALA A 23 -7.08 13.86 2.19
N THR A 24 -8.36 13.96 2.49
CA THR A 24 -8.94 13.62 3.80
C THR A 24 -9.96 12.50 3.63
N HIS A 25 -10.00 11.56 4.56
CA HIS A 25 -11.06 10.56 4.63
C HIS A 25 -11.29 10.15 6.10
N ASP A 26 -12.51 9.71 6.41
CA ASP A 26 -12.93 9.36 7.78
C ASP A 26 -13.14 7.84 7.96
N ALA A 27 -12.60 7.03 7.05
CA ALA A 27 -12.81 5.59 7.07
C ALA A 27 -11.90 4.91 8.10
N SER A 28 -12.39 3.82 8.69
CA SER A 28 -11.60 2.98 9.57
C SER A 28 -10.42 2.34 8.82
N ILE A 29 -9.25 2.30 9.46
CA ILE A 29 -8.08 1.60 8.96
C ILE A 29 -8.02 0.22 9.63
N VAL A 30 -7.99 -0.83 8.81
CA VAL A 30 -7.79 -2.22 9.25
C VAL A 30 -6.35 -2.63 8.95
N SER A 31 -5.82 -3.58 9.71
CA SER A 31 -4.46 -4.11 9.53
C SER A 31 -4.40 -5.64 9.52
N GLY A 32 -3.36 -6.19 8.89
CA GLY A 32 -3.11 -7.63 8.87
C GLY A 32 -1.84 -8.04 8.11
N PRO A 33 -1.64 -9.35 7.92
CA PRO A 33 -0.51 -9.91 7.16
C PRO A 33 -0.36 -9.29 5.77
N ARG A 34 0.88 -9.14 5.31
CA ARG A 34 1.18 -8.73 3.92
C ARG A 34 0.86 -9.89 2.95
N VAL A 35 0.56 -9.56 1.69
CA VAL A 35 0.24 -10.56 0.65
C VAL A 35 1.52 -11.08 0.02
N GLY A 36 1.60 -12.39 -0.21
CA GLY A 36 2.65 -13.00 -1.04
C GLY A 36 4.01 -13.14 -0.37
N ILE A 37 4.05 -13.15 0.97
CA ILE A 37 5.29 -13.26 1.76
C ILE A 37 5.39 -14.56 2.55
N ASP A 38 4.78 -15.65 2.07
CA ASP A 38 4.76 -16.94 2.77
C ASP A 38 6.16 -17.54 3.00
N TYR A 39 7.15 -17.08 2.21
CA TYR A 39 8.56 -17.41 2.38
C TYR A 39 9.21 -16.78 3.61
N ALA A 40 8.58 -15.76 4.21
CA ALA A 40 9.13 -15.04 5.34
C ALA A 40 9.02 -15.87 6.64
N LYS A 41 9.84 -15.51 7.63
CA LYS A 41 9.72 -16.06 8.99
C LYS A 41 8.30 -15.85 9.52
N PRO A 42 7.77 -16.78 10.35
CA PRO A 42 6.41 -16.66 10.89
C PRO A 42 6.12 -15.30 11.54
N GLU A 43 7.07 -14.78 12.33
CA GLU A 43 6.98 -13.46 12.96
C GLU A 43 6.74 -12.31 11.96
N HIS A 44 7.30 -12.38 10.75
CA HIS A 44 7.15 -11.35 9.71
C HIS A 44 5.97 -11.60 8.77
N ARG A 45 5.59 -12.87 8.62
CA ARG A 45 4.42 -13.30 7.84
C ARG A 45 3.15 -12.90 8.57
N ASP A 46 3.11 -13.15 9.88
CA ASP A 46 1.91 -12.98 10.70
C ASP A 46 1.80 -11.55 11.27
N ALA A 47 2.82 -10.70 11.09
CA ALA A 47 2.82 -9.30 11.50
C ALA A 47 1.78 -8.43 10.77
N PRO A 48 1.11 -7.47 11.46
CA PRO A 48 0.07 -6.62 10.90
C PRO A 48 0.63 -5.43 10.10
N TRP A 49 1.43 -5.69 9.06
CA TRP A 49 2.15 -4.66 8.30
C TRP A 49 1.51 -4.28 6.97
N ARG A 50 0.29 -4.73 6.70
CA ARG A 50 -0.54 -4.25 5.60
C ARG A 50 -1.71 -3.49 6.18
N LEU A 51 -2.01 -2.33 5.61
CA LEU A 51 -3.07 -1.42 6.03
C LEU A 51 -4.05 -1.22 4.87
N TRP A 52 -5.34 -1.14 5.15
CA TRP A 52 -6.37 -0.82 4.15
C TRP A 52 -7.60 -0.19 4.80
N LEU A 53 -8.47 0.40 3.98
CA LEU A 53 -9.75 0.94 4.45
C LEU A 53 -10.76 -0.18 4.65
N GLU A 54 -11.44 -0.18 5.79
CA GLU A 54 -12.55 -1.10 6.07
C GLU A 54 -13.65 -1.00 5.00
N ASP A 55 -14.24 -2.13 4.61
CA ASP A 55 -15.33 -2.25 3.63
C ASP A 55 -15.07 -1.59 2.26
N ASN A 56 -13.81 -1.36 1.90
CA ASN A 56 -13.46 -0.74 0.63
C ASN A 56 -13.39 -1.77 -0.51
N ALA A 57 -14.31 -1.64 -1.48
CA ALA A 57 -14.43 -2.50 -2.66
C ALA A 57 -13.18 -2.53 -3.57
N TRP A 58 -12.26 -1.57 -3.42
CA TRP A 58 -11.04 -1.46 -4.21
C TRP A 58 -9.84 -2.16 -3.57
N VAL A 59 -10.00 -2.79 -2.41
CA VAL A 59 -8.93 -3.56 -1.76
C VAL A 59 -8.69 -4.85 -2.53
N SER A 60 -7.45 -5.08 -2.96
CA SER A 60 -7.08 -6.23 -3.79
C SER A 60 -7.28 -7.59 -3.10
N LYS A 61 -7.05 -7.65 -1.78
CA LYS A 61 -7.36 -8.79 -0.91
C LYS A 61 -7.72 -8.29 0.48
N ALA A 62 -8.97 -8.49 0.90
CA ALA A 62 -9.40 -8.19 2.27
C ALA A 62 -8.72 -9.11 3.31
N ARG A 63 -8.23 -10.27 2.87
CA ARG A 63 -7.36 -11.16 3.64
C ARG A 63 -6.41 -11.89 2.70
#